data_AF-A0A5P1ELB2-F1
#
_entry.id   AF-A0A5P1ELB2-F1
#
_cell.length_a   1.000
_cell.length_b   1.000
_cell.length_c   1.000
_cell.angle_alpha   90.00
_cell.angle_beta   90.00
_cell.angle_gamma   90.00
#
_symmetry.space_group_name_H-M   'P 1'
#
loop_
_entity.id
_entity.type
_entity.pdbx_description
1 polymer ?
#
loop_
_entity_poly.entity_id
_entity_poly.type
_entity_poly.pdbx_seq_one_letter_code
_entity_poly.pdbx_strand_id
1 'polypeptide(L)'
;MASPSSFFLFSLIALSLSLSSEAGTFPPPAKGLSYTFYSTKCPNLESIVRNYLSQELQKDIGLAAGLLRIHFHDCFVQGCDASVLLTGSGSEQSAPPNLTLRQSAFKVIDDLQTLIERACGRVVSCADIVTLAARDSVALVKDEVKCEEIRVTGVKYVGLSQWMEATATLLGSGDDGSSNG
;
A
#
# COMPACT_ATOMS: atom_id res chain seq x y z
N MET A 1 -21.09 -8.31 59.35
CA MET A 1 -20.87 -6.91 58.95
C MET A 1 -19.41 -6.79 58.55
N ALA A 2 -19.09 -6.77 57.26
CA ALA A 2 -17.72 -6.61 56.78
C ALA A 2 -17.28 -5.15 56.94
N SER A 3 -16.04 -4.90 57.36
CA SER A 3 -15.55 -3.54 57.62
C SER A 3 -15.44 -2.73 56.33
N PRO A 4 -15.68 -1.41 56.36
CA PRO A 4 -15.62 -0.55 55.19
C PRO A 4 -14.24 -0.61 54.49
N SER A 5 -13.17 -0.86 55.25
CA SER A 5 -11.81 -1.06 54.73
C SER A 5 -11.65 -2.29 53.82
N SER A 6 -12.46 -3.33 54.00
CA SER A 6 -12.39 -4.54 53.16
C SER A 6 -13.03 -4.32 51.78
N PHE A 7 -14.10 -3.51 51.70
CA PHE A 7 -14.75 -3.16 50.43
C PHE A 7 -13.84 -2.31 49.52
N PHE A 8 -13.05 -1.39 50.08
CA PHE A 8 -12.10 -0.58 49.30
C PHE A 8 -10.98 -1.41 48.66
N LEU A 9 -10.48 -2.43 49.35
CA LEU A 9 -9.43 -3.31 48.80
C LEU A 9 -9.95 -4.18 47.65
N PHE A 10 -11.18 -4.72 47.76
CA PHE A 10 -11.80 -5.46 46.66
C PHE A 10 -12.09 -4.58 45.44
N SER A 11 -12.49 -3.32 45.63
CA SER A 11 -12.71 -2.38 44.52
C SER A 11 -11.41 -1.98 43.80
N LEU A 12 -10.27 -1.90 44.51
CA LEU A 12 -8.97 -1.60 43.91
C LEU A 12 -8.38 -2.79 43.13
N ILE A 13 -8.63 -4.02 43.61
CA ILE A 13 -8.22 -5.25 42.90
C ILE A 13 -9.10 -5.50 41.66
N ALA A 14 -10.38 -5.13 41.70
CA ALA A 14 -11.26 -5.21 40.52
C ALA A 14 -10.86 -4.21 39.43
N LEU A 15 -10.38 -3.02 39.80
CA LEU A 15 -9.97 -1.98 38.85
C LEU A 15 -8.68 -2.32 38.10
N SER A 16 -7.76 -3.09 38.71
CA SER A 16 -6.52 -3.53 38.07
C SER A 16 -6.71 -4.70 37.09
N LEU A 17 -7.78 -5.47 37.20
CA LEU A 17 -8.09 -6.57 36.27
C LEU A 17 -8.75 -6.13 34.95
N SER A 18 -9.24 -4.89 34.88
CA SER A 18 -9.89 -4.34 33.68
C SER A 18 -8.93 -3.76 32.63
N LEU A 19 -7.62 -3.75 32.87
CA LEU A 19 -6.63 -3.33 31.86
C LEU A 19 -6.15 -4.54 31.05
N SER A 20 -7.07 -5.20 30.36
CA SER A 20 -6.67 -6.05 29.23
C SER A 20 -6.31 -5.10 28.10
N SER A 21 -5.01 -4.94 27.85
CA SER A 21 -4.52 -4.30 26.64
C SER A 21 -5.06 -5.10 25.46
N GLU A 22 -5.98 -4.52 24.70
CA GLU A 22 -6.24 -4.91 23.31
C GLU A 22 -4.95 -4.60 22.53
N ALA A 23 -3.94 -5.46 22.66
CA ALA A 23 -2.86 -5.51 21.70
C ALA A 23 -3.53 -5.92 20.40
N GLY A 24 -3.80 -4.94 19.53
CA GLY A 24 -4.40 -5.15 18.21
C GLY A 24 -3.67 -6.31 17.55
N THR A 25 -4.31 -7.47 17.50
CA THR A 25 -3.67 -8.69 17.03
C THR A 25 -3.62 -8.56 15.52
N PHE A 26 -2.45 -8.19 15.00
CA PHE A 26 -2.20 -8.22 13.57
C PHE A 26 -2.43 -9.65 13.07
N PRO A 27 -3.04 -9.84 11.88
CA PRO A 27 -3.15 -11.17 11.30
C PRO A 27 -1.75 -11.79 11.15
N PRO A 28 -1.62 -13.11 11.31
CA PRO A 28 -0.33 -13.75 11.11
C PRO A 28 0.18 -13.47 9.68
N PRO A 29 1.46 -13.11 9.50
CA PRO A 29 2.01 -12.86 8.18
C PRO A 29 1.99 -14.15 7.33
N ALA A 30 1.90 -14.00 6.01
CA ALA A 30 2.03 -15.14 5.10
C ALA A 30 3.37 -15.86 5.31
N LYS A 31 3.44 -17.14 4.93
CA LYS A 31 4.64 -17.95 5.10
C LYS A 31 5.85 -17.28 4.42
N GLY A 32 6.92 -17.06 5.17
CA GLY A 32 8.14 -16.41 4.70
C GLY A 32 8.17 -14.88 4.90
N LEU A 33 7.06 -14.26 5.34
CA LEU A 33 7.00 -12.85 5.69
C LEU A 33 7.11 -12.63 7.20
N SER A 34 7.59 -11.45 7.60
CA SER A 34 7.68 -11.02 9.00
C SER A 34 7.57 -9.51 9.12
N TYR A 35 6.79 -9.02 10.09
CA TYR A 35 6.70 -7.59 10.40
C TYR A 35 8.03 -6.98 10.84
N THR A 36 8.95 -7.79 11.36
CA THR A 36 10.25 -7.33 11.86
C THR A 36 11.41 -7.76 10.96
N PHE A 37 11.15 -8.12 9.70
CA PHE A 37 12.18 -8.65 8.80
C PHE A 37 13.41 -7.73 8.68
N TYR A 38 13.20 -6.41 8.66
CA TYR A 38 14.26 -5.41 8.53
C TYR A 38 14.73 -4.80 9.87
N SER A 39 14.17 -5.18 11.02
CA SER A 39 14.39 -4.49 12.30
C SER A 39 15.86 -4.44 12.73
N THR A 40 16.65 -5.45 12.35
CA THR A 40 18.10 -5.50 12.66
C THR A 40 18.96 -4.97 11.53
N LYS A 41 18.58 -5.21 10.27
CA LYS A 41 19.42 -4.87 9.09
C LYS A 41 19.24 -3.42 8.64
N CYS A 42 18.05 -2.87 8.79
CA CYS A 42 17.71 -1.49 8.41
C CYS A 42 16.67 -0.92 9.38
N PRO A 43 17.06 -0.65 10.65
CA PRO A 43 16.12 -0.26 11.71
C PRO A 43 15.36 1.04 11.42
N ASN A 44 15.93 1.93 10.60
CA ASN A 44 15.33 3.21 10.25
C ASN A 44 14.47 3.16 8.98
N LEU A 45 14.29 2.00 8.35
CA LEU A 45 13.59 1.84 7.06
C LEU A 45 12.24 2.56 7.03
N GLU A 46 11.34 2.23 7.96
CA GLU A 46 10.00 2.81 7.99
C GLU A 46 10.02 4.32 8.21
N SER A 47 10.93 4.81 9.05
CA SER A 47 11.07 6.26 9.28
C SER A 47 11.58 7.00 8.03
N ILE A 48 12.49 6.39 7.26
CA ILE A 48 13.00 6.97 6.01
C ILE A 48 11.85 7.11 5.01
N VAL A 49 11.07 6.03 4.82
CA VAL A 49 9.92 6.03 3.90
C VAL A 49 8.88 7.07 4.31
N ARG A 50 8.45 7.04 5.58
CA ARG A 50 7.45 7.97 6.12
C ARG A 50 7.87 9.43 5.98
N ASN A 51 9.11 9.77 6.35
CA ASN A 51 9.60 11.15 6.31
C ASN A 51 9.72 11.68 4.89
N TYR A 52 10.22 10.86 3.96
CA TYR A 52 10.32 11.24 2.56
C TYR A 52 8.92 11.46 1.96
N LEU A 53 8.01 10.51 2.17
CA LEU A 53 6.64 10.63 1.65
C LEU A 53 5.88 11.82 2.23
N SER A 54 6.06 12.14 3.51
CA SER A 54 5.41 13.32 4.10
C SER A 54 5.77 14.62 3.39
N GLN A 55 6.98 14.72 2.85
CA GLN A 55 7.44 15.91 2.12
C GLN A 55 6.95 15.92 0.67
N GLU A 56 6.95 14.77 0.01
CA GLU A 56 6.48 14.67 -1.37
C GLU A 56 4.95 14.82 -1.48
N LEU A 57 4.20 14.28 -0.53
CA LEU A 57 2.74 14.38 -0.51
C LEU A 57 2.24 15.79 -0.24
N GLN A 58 2.99 16.60 0.53
CA GLN A 58 2.71 18.03 0.68
C GLN A 58 2.85 18.80 -0.65
N LYS A 59 3.66 18.30 -1.59
CA LYS A 59 3.85 18.92 -2.91
C LYS A 59 2.82 18.44 -3.93
N ASP A 60 2.51 17.15 -3.92
CA ASP A 60 1.49 16.52 -4.77
C ASP A 60 0.78 15.39 -4.03
N ILE A 61 -0.39 15.69 -3.46
CA ILE A 61 -1.22 14.72 -2.73
C ILE A 61 -1.68 13.55 -3.64
N GLY A 62 -1.73 13.77 -4.95
CA GLY A 62 -2.07 12.72 -5.92
C GLY A 62 -1.02 11.61 -6.01
N LEU A 63 0.19 11.82 -5.47
CA LEU A 63 1.19 10.77 -5.33
C LEU A 63 0.70 9.62 -4.45
N ALA A 64 -0.10 9.88 -3.41
CA ALA A 64 -0.63 8.82 -2.55
C ALA A 64 -1.48 7.83 -3.33
N ALA A 65 -2.40 8.35 -4.15
CA ALA A 65 -3.23 7.53 -5.03
C ALA A 65 -2.38 6.80 -6.08
N GLY A 66 -1.34 7.47 -6.62
CA GLY A 66 -0.40 6.86 -7.57
C GLY A 66 0.37 5.68 -6.99
N LEU A 67 0.95 5.84 -5.79
CA LEU A 67 1.73 4.81 -5.10
C LEU A 67 0.86 3.62 -4.68
N LEU A 68 -0.34 3.89 -4.15
CA LEU A 68 -1.30 2.83 -3.83
C LEU A 68 -1.71 2.05 -5.09
N ARG A 69 -1.92 2.75 -6.20
CA ARG A 69 -2.27 2.13 -7.48
C ARG A 69 -1.10 1.29 -8.02
N ILE A 70 0.14 1.75 -7.95
CA ILE A 70 1.31 0.95 -8.35
C ILE A 70 1.37 -0.35 -7.54
N HIS A 71 1.21 -0.29 -6.22
CA HIS A 71 1.20 -1.50 -5.38
C HIS A 71 0.08 -2.47 -5.77
N PHE A 72 -1.12 -1.96 -6.07
CA PHE A 72 -2.21 -2.80 -6.57
C PHE A 72 -1.84 -3.48 -7.90
N HIS A 73 -1.30 -2.73 -8.86
CA HIS A 73 -0.96 -3.27 -10.18
C HIS A 73 0.20 -4.28 -10.10
N ASP A 74 1.17 -4.07 -9.21
CA ASP A 74 2.23 -5.04 -8.90
C ASP A 74 1.62 -6.34 -8.37
N CYS A 75 0.86 -6.25 -7.28
CA CYS A 75 0.32 -7.44 -6.62
C CYS A 75 -0.74 -8.21 -7.42
N PHE A 76 -1.46 -7.55 -8.34
CA PHE A 76 -2.54 -8.18 -9.10
C PHE A 76 -2.01 -9.03 -10.26
N VAL A 77 -0.83 -8.71 -10.78
CA VAL A 77 -0.20 -9.41 -11.89
C VAL A 77 0.96 -10.22 -11.32
N GLN A 78 0.84 -11.55 -11.31
CA GLN A 78 1.91 -12.49 -10.91
C GLN A 78 2.40 -12.41 -9.43
N GLY A 79 2.08 -11.34 -8.70
CA GLY A 79 2.31 -11.19 -7.26
C GLY A 79 3.10 -9.92 -6.92
N CYS A 80 3.24 -9.61 -5.63
CA CYS A 80 3.94 -8.40 -5.18
C CYS A 80 5.47 -8.60 -5.28
N ASP A 81 6.03 -8.48 -6.48
CA ASP A 81 7.43 -8.80 -6.79
C ASP A 81 8.21 -7.64 -7.43
N ALA A 82 7.60 -6.46 -7.54
CA ALA A 82 8.13 -5.26 -8.19
C ALA A 82 8.37 -5.38 -9.71
N SER A 83 7.80 -6.40 -10.37
CA SER A 83 7.89 -6.57 -11.83
C SER A 83 7.28 -5.39 -12.59
N VAL A 84 6.29 -4.70 -12.01
CA VAL A 84 5.68 -3.49 -12.61
C VAL A 84 6.66 -2.32 -12.74
N LEU A 85 7.76 -2.32 -11.98
CA LEU A 85 8.79 -1.27 -12.03
C LEU A 85 9.77 -1.48 -13.19
N LEU A 86 9.80 -2.67 -13.80
CA LEU A 86 10.75 -3.00 -14.85
C LEU A 86 10.35 -2.34 -16.18
N THR A 87 11.35 -1.79 -16.87
CA THR A 87 11.21 -1.19 -18.20
C THR A 87 11.80 -2.13 -19.25
N GLY A 88 11.22 -2.14 -20.46
CA GLY A 88 11.76 -2.92 -21.58
C GLY A 88 10.68 -3.48 -22.49
N SER A 89 11.10 -4.19 -23.54
CA SER A 89 10.17 -4.88 -24.44
C SER A 89 9.45 -5.99 -23.70
N GLY A 90 8.11 -5.94 -23.66
CA GLY A 90 7.28 -6.92 -22.96
C GLY A 90 7.25 -6.73 -21.44
N SER A 91 7.67 -5.58 -20.92
CA SER A 91 7.52 -5.31 -19.48
C SER A 91 6.07 -5.04 -19.11
N GLU A 92 5.71 -5.36 -17.88
CA GLU A 92 4.35 -5.12 -17.38
C GLU A 92 3.98 -3.65 -17.45
N GLN A 93 4.93 -2.73 -17.28
CA GLN A 93 4.69 -1.29 -17.39
C GLN A 93 4.15 -0.88 -18.77
N SER A 94 4.48 -1.63 -19.82
CA SER A 94 3.98 -1.39 -21.18
C SER A 94 2.59 -1.97 -21.46
N ALA A 95 2.03 -2.73 -20.51
CA ALA A 95 0.69 -3.29 -20.64
C ALA A 95 -0.37 -2.16 -20.67
N PRO A 96 -1.42 -2.27 -21.50
CA PRO A 96 -2.49 -1.25 -21.59
C PRO A 96 -3.02 -0.71 -20.25
N PRO A 97 -3.31 -1.55 -19.22
CA PRO A 97 -3.79 -1.02 -17.93
C PRO A 97 -2.74 -0.19 -17.17
N ASN A 98 -1.45 -0.44 -17.42
CA ASN A 98 -0.33 0.16 -16.71
C ASN A 98 0.15 1.47 -17.35
N LEU A 99 -0.23 1.75 -18.61
CA LEU A 99 0.08 3.01 -19.31
C LEU A 99 -0.47 4.27 -18.62
N THR A 100 -1.45 4.10 -17.73
CA THR A 100 -2.07 5.20 -16.96
C THR A 100 -1.51 5.33 -15.54
N LEU A 101 -0.48 4.55 -15.18
CA LEU A 101 0.24 4.71 -13.93
C LEU A 101 1.02 6.03 -13.94
N ARG A 102 1.04 6.71 -12.79
CA ARG A 102 1.68 8.02 -12.67
C ARG A 102 3.20 7.87 -12.71
N GLN A 103 3.85 8.49 -13.70
CA GLN A 103 5.32 8.50 -13.80
C GLN A 103 6.00 9.13 -12.57
N SER A 104 5.37 10.13 -11.95
CA SER A 104 5.89 10.75 -10.72
C SER A 104 5.88 9.79 -9.52
N ALA A 105 4.99 8.79 -9.49
CA ALA A 105 4.96 7.78 -8.44
C ALA A 105 6.08 6.74 -8.62
N PHE A 106 6.41 6.34 -9.86
CA PHE A 106 7.61 5.53 -10.13
C PHE A 106 8.88 6.25 -9.67
N LYS A 107 9.01 7.55 -9.99
CA LYS A 107 10.15 8.35 -9.55
C LYS A 107 10.30 8.38 -8.02
N VAL A 108 9.19 8.48 -7.28
CA VAL A 108 9.21 8.44 -5.80
C VAL A 108 9.76 7.10 -5.30
N ILE A 109 9.43 5.99 -5.94
CA ILE A 109 9.96 4.67 -5.57
C ILE A 109 11.47 4.59 -5.85
N ASP A 110 11.94 5.11 -6.98
CA ASP A 110 13.38 5.17 -7.32
C ASP A 110 14.17 6.05 -6.32
N ASP A 111 13.60 7.20 -5.95
CA ASP A 111 14.20 8.11 -4.96
C ASP A 111 14.28 7.45 -3.58
N LEU A 112 13.21 6.74 -3.16
CA LEU A 112 13.19 5.97 -1.92
C LEU A 112 14.23 4.85 -1.93
N GLN A 113 14.34 4.09 -3.02
CA GLN A 113 15.38 3.07 -3.18
C GLN A 113 16.76 3.68 -2.99
N THR A 114 17.04 4.81 -3.64
CA THR A 114 18.32 5.51 -3.54
C THR A 114 18.61 5.95 -2.09
N LEU A 115 17.60 6.45 -1.37
CA LEU A 115 17.74 6.85 0.03
C LEU A 115 18.01 5.64 0.95
N ILE A 116 17.28 4.56 0.75
CA ILE A 116 17.40 3.33 1.55
C ILE A 116 18.74 2.64 1.29
N GLU A 117 19.16 2.54 0.03
CA GLU A 117 20.47 1.98 -0.32
C GLU A 117 21.61 2.77 0.30
N ARG A 118 21.50 4.11 0.37
CA ARG A 118 22.48 4.95 1.05
C ARG A 118 22.52 4.72 2.56
N ALA A 119 21.36 4.48 3.18
CA ALA A 119 21.26 4.30 4.63
C ALA A 119 21.61 2.89 5.10
N CYS A 120 21.26 1.87 4.32
CA CYS A 120 21.25 0.47 4.75
C CYS A 120 21.96 -0.49 3.77
N GLY A 121 22.44 0.00 2.62
CA GLY A 121 22.91 -0.84 1.53
C GLY A 121 21.78 -1.57 0.79
N ARG A 122 22.15 -2.52 -0.08
CA ARG A 122 21.19 -3.31 -0.88
C ARG A 122 20.57 -4.45 -0.07
N VAL A 123 19.80 -4.09 0.96
CA VAL A 123 19.17 -5.06 1.87
C VAL A 123 17.65 -5.11 1.74
N VAL A 124 17.01 -4.01 1.33
CA VAL A 124 15.54 -3.90 1.20
C VAL A 124 15.15 -4.14 -0.25
N SER A 125 14.13 -4.99 -0.47
CA SER A 125 13.62 -5.28 -1.82
C SER A 125 12.77 -4.12 -2.37
N CYS A 126 12.72 -3.98 -3.71
CA CYS A 126 11.84 -2.98 -4.33
C CYS A 126 10.35 -3.27 -4.04
N ALA A 127 9.96 -4.54 -3.93
CA ALA A 127 8.60 -4.94 -3.60
C ALA A 127 8.19 -4.46 -2.19
N ASP A 128 9.11 -4.54 -1.21
CA ASP A 128 8.87 -4.00 0.12
C ASP A 128 8.83 -2.47 0.13
N ILE A 129 9.64 -1.79 -0.70
CA ILE A 129 9.57 -0.33 -0.85
C ILE A 129 8.21 0.10 -1.40
N VAL A 130 7.71 -0.57 -2.44
CA VAL A 130 6.36 -0.33 -3.00
C VAL A 130 5.28 -0.53 -1.94
N THR A 131 5.37 -1.64 -1.18
CA THR A 131 4.42 -1.98 -0.13
C THR A 131 4.43 -0.96 1.00
N LEU A 132 5.60 -0.57 1.50
CA LEU A 132 5.75 0.45 2.54
C LEU A 132 5.27 1.81 2.04
N ALA A 133 5.57 2.17 0.79
CA ALA A 133 5.15 3.44 0.24
C ALA A 133 3.63 3.56 0.10
N ALA A 134 2.96 2.49 -0.33
CA ALA A 134 1.50 2.45 -0.39
C ALA A 134 0.87 2.55 1.00
N ARG A 135 1.37 1.77 1.98
CA ARG A 135 0.91 1.82 3.37
C ARG A 135 1.03 3.23 3.97
N ASP A 136 2.20 3.83 3.84
CA ASP A 136 2.49 5.13 4.44
C ASP A 136 1.75 6.26 3.73
N SER A 137 1.54 6.15 2.41
CA SER A 137 0.67 7.05 1.65
C SER A 137 -0.74 7.08 2.22
N VAL A 138 -1.37 5.91 2.40
CA VAL A 138 -2.72 5.81 2.99
C VAL A 138 -2.75 6.37 4.41
N ALA A 139 -1.71 6.13 5.19
CA ALA A 139 -1.63 6.64 6.56
C ALA A 139 -1.37 8.15 6.63
N LEU A 140 -0.70 8.77 5.64
CA LEU A 140 -0.44 10.22 5.60
C LEU A 140 -1.67 11.01 5.14
N VAL A 141 -2.44 10.49 4.17
CA VAL A 141 -3.61 11.22 3.63
C VAL A 141 -4.79 11.28 4.59
N LYS A 142 -4.83 10.42 5.63
CA LYS A 142 -5.91 10.42 6.63
C LYS A 142 -6.06 11.75 7.37
N ASP A 143 -4.98 12.53 7.48
CA ASP A 143 -5.00 13.81 8.17
C ASP A 143 -5.36 14.99 7.25
N GLU A 144 -5.31 14.81 5.92
CA GLU A 144 -5.51 15.87 4.93
C GLU A 144 -6.82 15.73 4.13
N VAL A 145 -7.32 14.51 3.91
CA VAL A 145 -8.52 14.26 3.09
C VAL A 145 -9.71 13.96 3.98
N LYS A 146 -10.46 14.99 4.38
CA LYS A 146 -11.82 14.82 4.88
C LYS A 146 -12.74 14.49 3.70
N CYS A 147 -13.63 13.51 3.84
CA CYS A 147 -14.71 13.23 2.88
C CYS A 147 -15.72 14.38 2.71
N GLU A 148 -15.44 15.56 3.26
CA GLU A 148 -16.30 16.75 3.23
C GLU A 148 -16.19 17.52 1.90
N GLU A 149 -15.11 17.36 1.13
CA GLU A 149 -14.97 18.03 -0.18
C GLU A 149 -14.27 17.16 -1.23
N ILE A 150 -14.63 15.88 -1.33
CA ILE A 150 -14.63 15.25 -2.66
C ILE A 150 -15.89 15.75 -3.34
N ARG A 151 -15.82 16.94 -3.94
CA ARG A 151 -16.77 17.30 -4.99
C ARG A 151 -16.54 16.29 -6.10
N VAL A 152 -17.31 15.21 -6.10
CA VAL A 152 -17.46 14.33 -7.26
C VAL A 152 -18.22 15.13 -8.32
N THR A 153 -17.65 16.23 -8.83
CA THR A 153 -18.19 16.92 -9.99
C THR A 153 -17.80 16.08 -11.20
N GLY A 154 -18.63 15.08 -11.48
CA GLY A 154 -18.53 14.28 -12.70
C GLY A 154 -17.83 12.94 -12.54
N VAL A 155 -18.34 12.05 -11.68
CA VAL A 155 -18.34 10.64 -12.10
C VAL A 155 -19.33 10.58 -13.26
N LYS A 156 -18.81 10.67 -14.50
CA LYS A 156 -19.50 10.04 -15.61
C LYS A 156 -19.52 8.56 -15.25
N TYR A 157 -20.69 8.05 -14.85
CA TYR A 157 -20.94 6.63 -14.89
C TYR A 157 -20.78 6.22 -16.36
N VAL A 158 -19.57 5.79 -16.69
CA VAL A 158 -19.27 5.00 -17.87
C VAL A 158 -20.21 3.80 -17.71
N GLY A 159 -21.25 3.72 -18.54
CA GLY A 159 -22.34 2.76 -18.34
C GLY A 159 -21.80 1.33 -18.25
N LEU A 160 -22.55 0.42 -17.63
CA LEU A 160 -22.15 -0.98 -17.47
C LEU A 160 -21.65 -1.61 -18.77
N SER A 161 -22.17 -1.16 -19.92
CA SER A 161 -21.70 -1.55 -21.27
C SER A 161 -20.27 -1.12 -21.60
N GLN A 162 -19.85 0.09 -21.24
CA GLN A 162 -18.47 0.55 -21.47
C GLN A 162 -17.47 -0.06 -20.46
N TRP A 163 -17.93 -0.41 -19.26
CA TRP A 163 -17.15 -1.23 -18.33
C TRP A 163 -16.96 -2.65 -18.86
N MET A 164 -18.02 -3.26 -19.42
CA MET A 164 -17.94 -4.57 -20.08
C MET A 164 -17.01 -4.52 -21.31
N GLU A 165 -17.02 -3.44 -22.10
CA GLU A 165 -16.11 -3.23 -23.24
C GLU A 165 -14.64 -3.10 -22.80
N ALA A 166 -14.38 -2.33 -21.74
CA ALA A 166 -13.05 -2.19 -21.16
C ALA A 166 -12.55 -3.52 -20.55
N THR A 167 -13.45 -4.32 -19.96
CA THR A 167 -13.13 -5.63 -19.40
C THR A 167 -12.94 -6.69 -20.50
N ALA A 168 -13.71 -6.62 -21.59
CA ALA A 168 -13.53 -7.47 -22.78
C ALA A 168 -12.20 -7.17 -23.49
N THR A 169 -11.79 -5.91 -23.53
CA THR A 169 -10.47 -5.51 -24.03
C THR A 169 -9.33 -6.01 -23.13
N LEU A 170 -9.55 -6.06 -21.80
CA LEU A 170 -8.59 -6.60 -20.84
C LEU A 170 -8.52 -8.13 -20.82
N LEU A 171 -9.60 -8.82 -21.18
CA LEU A 171 -9.65 -10.29 -21.20
C LEU A 171 -9.22 -10.91 -22.53
N GLY A 172 -9.08 -10.11 -23.60
CA GLY A 172 -8.65 -10.60 -24.89
C GLY A 172 -9.69 -11.53 -25.51
N SER A 173 -10.33 -11.08 -26.58
CA SER A 173 -10.97 -11.99 -27.53
C SER A 173 -9.88 -12.91 -28.10
N GLY A 174 -9.67 -14.05 -27.47
CA GLY A 174 -9.30 -15.26 -28.18
C GLY A 174 -10.51 -15.63 -29.02
N ASP A 175 -10.50 -15.21 -30.28
CA ASP A 175 -11.30 -15.86 -31.32
C ASP A 175 -10.34 -16.44 -32.35
N ASP A 176 -10.52 -17.75 -32.51
CA ASP A 176 -9.77 -18.65 -33.34
C ASP A 176 -9.76 -18.21 -34.81
N GLY A 177 -8.56 -17.90 -35.31
CA GLY A 177 -8.27 -17.91 -36.74
C GLY A 177 -8.27 -19.34 -37.25
N SER A 178 -9.47 -19.89 -37.44
CA SER A 178 -9.73 -21.12 -38.19
C SER A 178 -8.97 -21.11 -39.52
N SER A 179 -8.28 -22.21 -39.78
CA SER A 179 -7.67 -22.55 -41.06
C SER A 179 -8.62 -22.32 -42.23
N ASN A 180 -8.12 -21.66 -43.28
CA ASN A 180 -8.46 -21.93 -44.68
C ASN A 180 -7.42 -21.26 -45.59
N GLY A 181 -6.67 -22.09 -46.34
CA GLY A 181 -5.69 -21.66 -47.35
C GLY A 181 -4.41 -22.45 -47.29
#